data_AF-A0A4Q2DK26-F1
#
_entry.id   AF-A0A4Q2DK26-F1
#
_cell.length_a   1.000
_cell.length_b   1.000
_cell.length_c   1.000
_cell.angle_alpha   90.00
_cell.angle_beta   90.00
_cell.angle_gamma   90.00
#
_symmetry.space_group_name_H-M   'P 1'
#
loop_
_entity.id
_entity.type
_entity.pdbx_description
1 polymer ?
#
loop_
_entity_poly.entity_id
_entity_poly.type
_entity_poly.pdbx_seq_one_letter_code
_entity_poly.pdbx_strand_id
1 'polypeptide(L)'
;MPEFVQDFWCSEELLLQALAFLPPLDLRSCVQVSRWFNRIAVQSVLDTYGIWNAEQSAALELAGNPYDLDGLSALLLSIHLKSLSYVRFDLYKVMSLQSALKSFHKMQRLIDRMASVHTVYVHWPADAYLKRPISEQSRVTTCECVEQFLYTAIVAKGCTCLQLSGFNAFTSEYRLKKNPAITPAAEGSKNLVAEGSSIWESVRGYLASRRARPTYEPSVSSEEVYYCRKQSRFSISTPRIYLTPSPNFGQASKLTTLIAFSTNIFRPPFSQWTFSLLKASPIASLTLYFIDLPNDDVESKLILDRLAEAVPDVTTIHLEDAKSGLMKDVVPWLGRFELLEALIIEPECFCAKTDIDDLELQALARLPDIRTLTSSSSFLCAYLASRISVSPGTLPSDMQDLIMRHMWTSSTRSAITTFVKDVELLHKAIVEASPEPEGRNFTLRINIRFNCFSDRAETLTRIWDQLDSGILHLACDEEKTSVEGPPCFRPSESRPWLCLELHLPATRDKIQRGALDKEIMAFARMFPTVTEILLSSPQTSIQCPRQSLRRERLDKLKTVCPELCIGWVY
;
A
#
# COMPACT_ATOMS: atom_id res chain seq x y z
N MET A 1 -1.00 36.57 -59.73
CA MET A 1 0.02 36.53 -58.66
C MET A 1 -0.21 35.25 -57.87
N PRO A 2 0.85 34.48 -57.60
CA PRO A 2 0.73 33.08 -57.20
C PRO A 2 0.33 32.96 -55.72
N GLU A 3 -0.51 31.96 -55.47
CA GLU A 3 -0.85 31.43 -54.15
C GLU A 3 0.44 31.05 -53.43
N PHE A 4 0.78 31.80 -52.38
CA PHE A 4 1.88 31.44 -51.49
C PHE A 4 1.44 30.22 -50.67
N VAL A 5 2.05 29.10 -51.02
CA VAL A 5 2.22 27.85 -50.26
C VAL A 5 2.06 28.08 -48.76
N GLN A 6 0.90 27.67 -48.22
CA GLN A 6 0.53 27.77 -46.81
C GLN A 6 0.83 26.46 -46.05
N ASP A 7 1.69 25.59 -46.61
CA ASP A 7 1.97 24.24 -46.09
C ASP A 7 3.38 24.06 -45.51
N PHE A 8 4.13 25.14 -45.30
CA PHE A 8 5.42 25.08 -44.59
C PHE A 8 5.26 25.41 -43.09
N TRP A 9 4.18 24.92 -42.46
CA TRP A 9 4.11 24.90 -41.01
C TRP A 9 5.07 23.80 -40.55
N CYS A 10 6.17 24.18 -39.89
CA CYS A 10 7.00 23.26 -39.11
C CYS A 10 6.09 22.29 -38.37
N SER A 11 6.18 20.99 -38.67
CA SER A 11 5.42 19.98 -37.94
C SER A 11 5.66 20.17 -36.44
N GLU A 12 4.62 19.95 -35.61
CA GLU A 12 4.76 20.04 -34.15
C GLU A 12 5.96 19.22 -33.66
N GLU A 13 6.25 18.11 -34.35
CA GLU A 13 7.42 17.25 -34.17
C GLU A 13 8.76 17.99 -34.36
N LEU A 14 8.92 18.80 -35.42
CA LEU A 14 10.14 19.58 -35.65
C LEU A 14 10.31 20.68 -34.59
N LEU A 15 9.21 21.30 -34.16
CA LEU A 15 9.25 22.30 -33.10
C LEU A 15 9.60 21.66 -31.76
N LEU A 16 9.01 20.51 -31.42
CA LEU A 16 9.34 19.72 -30.23
C LEU A 16 10.81 19.33 -30.22
N GLN A 17 11.35 18.87 -31.36
CA GLN A 17 12.77 18.56 -31.51
C GLN A 17 13.64 19.80 -31.31
N ALA A 18 13.31 20.92 -31.94
CA ALA A 18 14.07 22.17 -31.79
C ALA A 18 14.07 22.68 -30.34
N LEU A 19 12.92 22.62 -29.66
CA LEU A 19 12.78 23.01 -28.26
C LEU A 19 13.58 22.07 -27.34
N ALA A 20 13.64 20.77 -27.63
CA ALA A 20 14.43 19.81 -26.86
C ALA A 20 15.93 20.13 -26.83
N PHE A 21 16.45 20.88 -27.82
CA PHE A 21 17.84 21.35 -27.84
C PHE A 21 18.08 22.67 -27.11
N LEU A 22 17.03 23.36 -26.65
CA LEU A 22 17.18 24.64 -25.98
C LEU A 22 17.60 24.47 -24.51
N PRO A 23 18.46 25.37 -24.00
CA PRO A 23 18.72 25.46 -22.57
C PRO A 23 17.43 25.68 -21.75
N PRO A 24 17.37 25.20 -20.49
CA PRO A 24 16.19 25.34 -19.63
C PRO A 24 15.68 26.78 -19.44
N LEU A 25 16.58 27.76 -19.43
CA LEU A 25 16.23 29.18 -19.30
C LEU A 25 15.50 29.71 -20.54
N ASP A 26 15.92 29.25 -21.73
CA ASP A 26 15.33 29.66 -23.00
C ASP A 26 13.97 28.99 -23.18
N LEU A 27 13.84 27.71 -22.82
CA LEU A 27 12.56 26.99 -22.76
C LEU A 27 11.53 27.71 -21.89
N ARG A 28 11.94 28.20 -20.72
CA ARG A 28 11.06 28.98 -19.83
C ARG A 28 10.59 30.29 -20.46
N SER A 29 11.41 30.91 -21.30
CA SER A 29 11.04 32.13 -22.03
C SER A 29 10.05 31.80 -23.16
N CYS A 30 10.23 30.68 -23.86
CA CYS A 30 9.31 30.21 -24.91
C CYS A 30 7.87 30.01 -24.42
N VAL A 31 7.71 29.55 -23.17
CA VAL A 31 6.40 29.34 -22.52
C VAL A 31 5.55 30.62 -22.46
N GLN A 32 6.16 31.81 -22.52
CA GLN A 32 5.49 33.10 -22.40
C GLN A 32 5.09 33.72 -23.75
N VAL A 33 5.54 33.14 -24.88
CA VAL A 33 5.38 33.74 -26.22
C VAL A 33 3.93 33.68 -26.71
N SER A 34 3.29 32.51 -26.64
CA SER A 34 1.89 32.33 -27.02
C SER A 34 1.31 31.08 -26.37
N ARG A 35 -0.02 30.91 -26.43
CA ARG A 35 -0.68 29.70 -25.90
C ARG A 35 -0.21 28.41 -26.59
N TRP A 36 0.03 28.47 -27.90
CA TRP A 36 0.47 27.31 -28.67
C TRP A 36 1.94 26.97 -28.34
N PHE A 37 2.82 27.97 -28.29
CA PHE A 37 4.21 27.77 -27.85
C PHE A 37 4.30 27.29 -26.39
N ASN A 38 3.44 27.78 -25.50
CA ASN A 38 3.33 27.28 -24.13
C ASN A 38 3.07 25.77 -24.10
N ARG A 39 2.09 25.31 -24.89
CA ARG A 39 1.72 23.89 -24.97
C ARG A 39 2.91 23.04 -25.40
N ILE A 40 3.59 23.43 -26.48
CA ILE A 40 4.68 22.63 -27.06
C ILE A 40 5.94 22.69 -26.18
N ALA A 41 6.30 23.87 -25.65
CA ALA A 41 7.45 24.00 -24.75
C ALA A 41 7.25 23.24 -23.43
N VAL A 42 6.05 23.28 -22.86
CA VAL A 42 5.73 22.48 -21.67
C VAL A 42 5.81 20.99 -22.01
N GLN A 43 5.21 20.55 -23.12
CA GLN A 43 5.23 19.14 -23.51
C GLN A 43 6.67 18.64 -23.73
N SER A 44 7.52 19.41 -24.41
CA SER A 44 8.94 19.08 -24.60
C SER A 44 9.68 18.82 -23.28
N VAL A 45 9.42 19.65 -22.26
CA VAL A 45 10.00 19.45 -20.92
C VAL A 45 9.40 18.21 -20.26
N LEU A 46 8.08 18.02 -20.32
CA LEU A 46 7.40 16.86 -19.74
C LEU A 46 7.86 15.54 -20.37
N ASP A 47 8.09 15.50 -21.68
CA ASP A 47 8.59 14.33 -22.42
C ASP A 47 9.99 13.93 -21.93
N THR A 48 10.85 14.92 -21.63
CA THR A 48 12.19 14.69 -21.04
C THR A 48 12.10 13.99 -19.68
N TYR A 49 11.01 14.20 -18.93
CA TYR A 49 10.72 13.54 -17.66
C TYR A 49 9.80 12.31 -17.81
N GLY A 50 9.49 11.88 -19.03
CA GLY A 50 8.61 10.75 -19.30
C GLY A 50 7.15 10.96 -18.89
N ILE A 51 6.66 12.20 -18.93
CA ILE A 51 5.27 12.57 -18.61
C ILE A 51 4.51 12.88 -19.90
N TRP A 52 3.75 11.90 -20.40
CA TRP A 52 3.14 11.97 -21.74
C TRP A 52 1.73 12.54 -21.68
N ASN A 53 0.98 12.21 -20.63
CA ASN A 53 -0.38 12.71 -20.39
C ASN A 53 -0.53 13.19 -18.95
N ALA A 54 -0.12 14.44 -18.71
CA ALA A 54 -0.12 15.03 -17.38
C ALA A 54 -1.50 15.13 -16.74
N GLU A 55 -2.60 15.22 -17.51
CA GLU A 55 -3.96 15.24 -16.96
C GLU A 55 -4.33 13.91 -16.31
N GLN A 56 -3.93 12.79 -16.92
CA GLN A 56 -4.22 11.46 -16.39
C GLN A 56 -3.22 11.03 -15.31
N SER A 57 -1.93 11.26 -15.53
CA SER A 57 -0.89 10.82 -14.60
C SER A 57 0.36 11.69 -14.73
N ALA A 58 0.76 12.29 -13.61
CA ALA A 58 1.99 13.05 -13.50
C ALA A 58 2.85 12.50 -12.36
N ALA A 59 3.89 11.74 -12.70
CA ALA A 59 4.91 11.29 -11.76
C ALA A 59 6.08 12.29 -11.75
N LEU A 60 6.23 13.02 -10.65
CA LEU A 60 7.15 14.16 -10.52
C LEU A 60 8.27 13.81 -9.55
N GLU A 61 9.45 13.53 -10.11
CA GLU A 61 10.69 13.49 -9.33
C GLU A 61 11.22 14.92 -9.15
N LEU A 62 11.09 15.45 -7.93
CA LEU A 62 11.46 16.84 -7.67
C LEU A 62 12.98 16.99 -7.63
N ALA A 63 13.49 18.05 -8.24
CA ALA A 63 14.92 18.31 -8.29
C ALA A 63 15.50 18.57 -6.89
N GLY A 64 16.76 18.18 -6.68
CA GLY A 64 17.46 18.44 -5.41
C GLY A 64 17.67 19.93 -5.14
N ASN A 65 17.84 20.71 -6.20
CA ASN A 65 17.80 22.17 -6.16
C ASN A 65 16.41 22.66 -6.61
N PRO A 66 15.65 23.36 -5.75
CA PRO A 66 14.31 23.83 -6.07
C PRO A 66 14.29 24.92 -7.15
N TYR A 67 15.42 25.40 -7.66
CA TYR A 67 15.45 26.36 -8.76
C TYR A 67 15.60 25.71 -10.14
N ASP A 68 15.89 24.42 -10.19
CA ASP A 68 16.05 23.70 -11.45
C ASP A 68 14.68 23.57 -12.16
N LEU A 69 14.72 23.58 -13.49
CA LEU A 69 13.54 23.32 -14.30
C LEU A 69 13.25 21.81 -14.25
N ASP A 70 12.30 21.43 -13.42
CA ASP A 70 11.79 20.05 -13.30
C ASP A 70 10.36 19.92 -13.85
N GLY A 71 9.84 18.69 -13.88
CA GLY A 71 8.47 18.42 -14.32
C GLY A 71 7.43 19.26 -13.55
N LEU A 72 7.62 19.49 -12.24
CA LEU A 72 6.73 20.33 -11.43
C LEU A 72 6.75 21.79 -11.92
N SER A 73 7.93 22.31 -12.24
CA SER A 73 8.09 23.66 -12.78
C SER A 73 7.44 23.78 -14.16
N ALA A 74 7.55 22.77 -15.03
CA ALA A 74 6.86 22.71 -16.31
C ALA A 74 5.33 22.72 -16.15
N LEU A 75 4.81 21.92 -15.22
CA LEU A 75 3.38 21.91 -14.92
C LEU A 75 2.90 23.28 -14.42
N LEU A 76 3.64 23.92 -13.50
CA LEU A 76 3.35 25.28 -13.01
C LEU A 76 3.38 26.37 -14.10
N LEU A 77 4.04 26.10 -15.22
CA LEU A 77 4.09 26.97 -16.39
C LEU A 77 2.98 26.68 -17.41
N SER A 78 2.40 25.48 -17.38
CA SER A 78 1.29 25.10 -18.23
C SER A 78 0.05 25.94 -17.95
N ILE A 79 -0.56 26.51 -18.99
CA ILE A 79 -1.85 27.20 -18.88
C ILE A 79 -3.04 26.31 -19.27
N HIS A 80 -2.77 25.13 -19.83
CA HIS A 80 -3.78 24.26 -20.42
C HIS A 80 -4.30 23.20 -19.43
N LEU A 81 -3.46 22.81 -18.47
CA LEU A 81 -3.79 21.80 -17.47
C LEU A 81 -4.65 22.41 -16.35
N LYS A 82 -5.89 21.93 -16.27
CA LYS A 82 -6.88 22.39 -15.28
C LYS A 82 -7.20 21.35 -14.20
N SER A 83 -6.96 20.07 -14.44
CA SER A 83 -7.27 18.99 -13.51
C SER A 83 -6.22 17.89 -13.58
N LEU A 84 -6.03 17.19 -12.47
CA LEU A 84 -5.12 16.04 -12.38
C LEU A 84 -5.87 14.84 -11.82
N SER A 85 -5.90 13.72 -12.57
CA SER A 85 -6.46 12.47 -12.07
C SER A 85 -5.50 11.79 -11.09
N TYR A 86 -4.20 11.79 -11.39
CA TYR A 86 -3.17 11.25 -10.52
C TYR A 86 -1.92 12.14 -10.55
N VAL A 87 -1.44 12.53 -9.38
CA VAL A 87 -0.17 13.23 -9.22
C VAL A 87 0.67 12.59 -8.13
N ARG A 88 1.92 12.25 -8.46
CA ARG A 88 2.92 11.69 -7.55
C ARG A 88 4.04 12.69 -7.38
N PHE A 89 4.22 13.16 -6.15
CA PHE A 89 5.35 14.00 -5.77
C PHE A 89 6.38 13.16 -5.06
N ASP A 90 7.56 13.05 -5.67
CA ASP A 90 8.66 12.27 -5.13
C ASP A 90 9.84 13.16 -4.78
N LEU A 91 10.17 13.23 -3.49
CA LEU A 91 11.19 14.12 -2.94
C LEU A 91 12.52 13.40 -2.62
N TYR A 92 12.75 12.15 -3.04
CA TYR A 92 14.00 11.42 -2.71
C TYR A 92 15.30 12.18 -3.04
N LYS A 93 15.30 13.04 -4.08
CA LYS A 93 16.49 13.83 -4.48
C LYS A 93 16.71 15.09 -3.62
N VAL A 94 15.77 15.44 -2.73
CA VAL A 94 15.80 16.66 -1.92
C VAL A 94 16.68 16.45 -0.68
N MET A 95 17.86 17.07 -0.67
CA MET A 95 18.90 16.82 0.35
C MET A 95 18.86 17.76 1.57
N SER A 96 17.90 18.67 1.66
CA SER A 96 17.80 19.62 2.78
C SER A 96 16.37 20.00 3.10
N LEU A 97 16.11 20.33 4.38
CA LEU A 97 14.79 20.79 4.83
C LEU A 97 14.35 22.08 4.11
N GLN A 98 15.28 23.02 3.88
CA GLN A 98 14.98 24.27 3.18
C GLN A 98 14.60 24.04 1.70
N SER A 99 15.26 23.11 1.03
CA SER A 99 14.87 22.68 -0.32
C SER A 99 13.49 22.01 -0.29
N ALA A 100 13.23 21.16 0.71
CA ALA A 100 11.94 20.49 0.86
C ALA A 100 10.81 21.50 1.04
N LEU A 101 10.95 22.50 1.93
CA LEU A 101 9.98 23.58 2.12
C LEU A 101 9.65 24.31 0.82
N LYS A 102 10.67 24.66 0.04
CA LYS A 102 10.48 25.31 -1.27
C LYS A 102 9.73 24.40 -2.25
N SER A 103 10.04 23.10 -2.26
CA SER A 103 9.31 22.11 -3.04
C SER A 103 7.85 22.00 -2.58
N PHE A 104 7.56 21.99 -1.28
CA PHE A 104 6.18 21.99 -0.76
C PHE A 104 5.39 23.21 -1.21
N HIS A 105 5.99 24.41 -1.16
CA HIS A 105 5.32 25.60 -1.68
C HIS A 105 5.06 25.52 -3.19
N LYS A 106 5.97 24.93 -3.98
CA LYS A 106 5.72 24.68 -5.41
C LYS A 106 4.58 23.69 -5.62
N MET A 107 4.57 22.59 -4.86
CA MET A 107 3.52 21.57 -4.91
C MET A 107 2.16 22.19 -4.56
N GLN A 108 2.10 22.95 -3.47
CA GLN A 108 0.89 23.66 -3.05
C GLN A 108 0.39 24.60 -4.14
N ARG A 109 1.27 25.43 -4.73
CA ARG A 109 0.90 26.32 -5.85
C ARG A 109 0.34 25.57 -7.06
N LEU A 110 0.84 24.36 -7.34
CA LEU A 110 0.31 23.55 -8.43
C LEU A 110 -1.11 23.11 -8.11
N ILE A 111 -1.31 22.53 -6.93
CA ILE A 111 -2.62 22.05 -6.46
C ILE A 111 -3.63 23.20 -6.38
N ASP A 112 -3.25 24.35 -5.83
CA ASP A 112 -4.07 25.57 -5.74
C ASP A 112 -4.62 26.01 -7.09
N ARG A 113 -3.79 25.89 -8.14
CA ARG A 113 -4.15 26.29 -9.51
C ARG A 113 -5.09 25.28 -10.18
N MET A 114 -5.08 24.02 -9.77
CA MET A 114 -5.97 23.00 -10.33
C MET A 114 -7.41 23.28 -9.92
N ALA A 115 -8.34 23.02 -10.82
CA ALA A 115 -9.77 22.99 -10.53
C ALA A 115 -10.15 21.77 -9.69
N SER A 116 -9.52 20.62 -9.96
CA SER A 116 -9.73 19.39 -9.20
C SER A 116 -8.48 18.49 -9.24
N VAL A 117 -8.32 17.70 -8.18
CA VAL A 117 -7.28 16.67 -8.07
C VAL A 117 -7.90 15.43 -7.46
N HIS A 118 -7.79 14.26 -8.11
CA HIS A 118 -8.47 13.03 -7.63
C HIS A 118 -7.56 12.18 -6.73
N THR A 119 -6.35 11.87 -7.18
CA THR A 119 -5.38 11.08 -6.43
C THR A 119 -4.08 11.83 -6.23
N VAL A 120 -3.62 11.90 -4.99
CA VAL A 120 -2.36 12.54 -4.61
C VAL A 120 -1.46 11.54 -3.89
N TYR A 121 -0.27 11.33 -4.42
CA TYR A 121 0.82 10.64 -3.74
C TYR A 121 1.91 11.63 -3.32
N VAL A 122 2.38 11.54 -2.09
CA VAL A 122 3.52 12.31 -1.59
C VAL A 122 4.50 11.38 -0.87
N HIS A 123 5.74 11.37 -1.35
CA HIS A 123 6.87 10.80 -0.62
C HIS A 123 7.69 11.92 0.03
N TRP A 124 7.76 11.91 1.36
CA TRP A 124 8.45 12.90 2.17
C TRP A 124 9.92 12.52 2.42
N PRO A 125 10.89 13.44 2.23
CA PRO A 125 12.32 13.11 2.28
C PRO A 125 12.88 13.19 3.71
N ALA A 126 12.25 12.48 4.65
CA ALA A 126 12.63 12.57 6.07
C ALA A 126 14.09 12.18 6.33
N ASP A 127 14.60 11.18 5.60
CA ASP A 127 15.97 10.68 5.78
C ASP A 127 17.04 11.73 5.48
N ALA A 128 16.72 12.71 4.64
CA ALA A 128 17.64 13.78 4.24
C ALA A 128 18.07 14.68 5.42
N TYR A 129 17.35 14.68 6.55
CA TYR A 129 17.66 15.55 7.68
C TYR A 129 17.46 14.93 9.07
N LEU A 130 17.24 13.62 9.19
CA LEU A 130 17.17 12.89 10.47
C LEU A 130 18.37 13.13 11.41
N LYS A 131 19.55 13.47 10.87
CA LYS A 131 20.80 13.64 11.65
C LYS A 131 21.21 15.10 11.89
N ARG A 132 20.42 16.07 11.43
CA ARG A 132 20.78 17.50 11.53
C ARG A 132 19.98 18.16 12.66
N PRO A 133 20.59 19.04 13.47
CA PRO A 133 19.83 19.83 14.44
C PRO A 133 18.90 20.77 13.67
N ILE A 134 17.60 20.69 13.94
CA ILE A 134 16.58 21.53 13.33
C ILE A 134 16.03 22.47 14.40
N SER A 135 16.05 23.77 14.14
CA SER A 135 15.45 24.77 15.02
C SER A 135 13.96 24.51 15.19
N GLU A 136 13.40 24.81 16.36
CA GLU A 136 11.96 24.71 16.62
C GLU A 136 11.11 25.47 15.59
N GLN A 137 11.50 26.70 15.24
CA GLN A 137 10.81 27.51 14.22
C GLN A 137 10.73 26.79 12.87
N SER A 138 11.85 26.24 12.38
CA SER A 138 11.85 25.48 11.12
C SER A 138 10.92 24.26 11.16
N ARG A 139 10.74 23.60 12.32
CA ARG A 139 9.84 22.45 12.46
C ARG A 139 8.38 22.88 12.38
N VAL A 140 8.02 23.94 13.10
CA VAL A 140 6.67 24.52 13.07
C VAL A 140 6.31 24.91 11.64
N THR A 141 7.17 25.70 10.98
CA THR A 141 6.98 26.09 9.58
C THR A 141 6.85 24.89 8.64
N THR A 142 7.62 23.83 8.88
CA THR A 142 7.53 22.60 8.09
C THR A 142 6.17 21.94 8.24
N CYS A 143 5.71 21.75 9.47
CA CYS A 143 4.43 21.11 9.73
C CYS A 143 3.26 21.96 9.20
N GLU A 144 3.30 23.28 9.38
CA GLU A 144 2.34 24.21 8.79
C GLU A 144 2.30 24.12 7.26
N CYS A 145 3.45 24.00 6.60
CA CYS A 145 3.49 23.86 5.13
C CYS A 145 2.86 22.55 4.67
N VAL A 146 3.13 21.43 5.37
CA VAL A 146 2.52 20.15 5.00
C VAL A 146 1.02 20.20 5.26
N GLU A 147 0.63 20.78 6.39
CA GLU A 147 -0.76 20.97 6.77
C GLU A 147 -1.53 21.75 5.70
N GLN A 148 -1.02 22.92 5.29
CA GLN A 148 -1.64 23.73 4.25
C GLN A 148 -1.73 22.98 2.91
N PHE A 149 -0.71 22.20 2.56
CA PHE A 149 -0.73 21.37 1.36
C PHE A 149 -1.84 20.31 1.42
N LEU A 150 -1.92 19.52 2.50
CA LEU A 150 -2.93 18.48 2.65
C LEU A 150 -4.33 19.07 2.69
N TYR A 151 -4.53 20.17 3.42
CA TYR A 151 -5.81 20.87 3.46
C TYR A 151 -6.27 21.27 2.06
N THR A 152 -5.38 21.92 1.30
CA THR A 152 -5.68 22.38 -0.05
C THR A 152 -6.03 21.20 -0.96
N ALA A 153 -5.19 20.16 -0.98
CA ALA A 153 -5.39 19.01 -1.83
C ALA A 153 -6.72 18.28 -1.51
N ILE A 154 -7.01 18.07 -0.24
CA ILE A 154 -8.08 17.18 0.18
C ILE A 154 -9.40 17.92 0.31
N VAL A 155 -9.42 19.02 1.06
CA VAL A 155 -10.65 19.77 1.33
C VAL A 155 -10.97 20.70 0.16
N ALA A 156 -10.02 21.54 -0.25
CA ALA A 156 -10.30 22.56 -1.26
C ALA A 156 -10.43 22.00 -2.69
N LYS A 157 -9.67 20.94 -3.03
CA LYS A 157 -9.66 20.35 -4.39
C LYS A 157 -10.38 19.01 -4.51
N GLY A 158 -10.88 18.47 -3.40
CA GLY A 158 -11.75 17.28 -3.40
C GLY A 158 -11.04 15.98 -3.74
N CYS A 159 -9.80 15.81 -3.28
CA CYS A 159 -9.05 14.55 -3.41
C CYS A 159 -9.83 13.37 -2.81
N THR A 160 -9.95 12.29 -3.59
CA THR A 160 -10.65 11.06 -3.18
C THR A 160 -9.68 9.99 -2.70
N CYS A 161 -8.41 10.02 -3.16
CA CYS A 161 -7.39 9.05 -2.77
C CYS A 161 -6.06 9.73 -2.38
N LEU A 162 -5.62 9.50 -1.16
CA LEU A 162 -4.38 10.06 -0.61
C LEU A 162 -3.39 8.96 -0.30
N GLN A 163 -2.15 9.12 -0.77
CA GLN A 163 -1.06 8.18 -0.53
C GLN A 163 0.14 8.89 0.09
N LEU A 164 0.60 8.43 1.24
CA LEU A 164 1.61 9.12 2.04
C LEU A 164 2.75 8.16 2.42
N SER A 165 3.97 8.58 2.11
CA SER A 165 5.20 7.83 2.36
C SER A 165 6.30 8.73 2.93
N GLY A 166 7.26 8.16 3.67
CA GLY A 166 8.43 8.89 4.17
C GLY A 166 8.17 9.84 5.35
N PHE A 167 7.06 9.67 6.09
CA PHE A 167 6.67 10.54 7.22
C PHE A 167 7.32 10.17 8.57
N ASN A 168 8.55 9.64 8.56
CA ASN A 168 9.35 9.32 9.76
C ASN A 168 10.12 10.53 10.32
N ALA A 169 10.04 11.70 9.67
CA ALA A 169 10.63 12.93 10.18
C ALA A 169 9.95 13.34 11.51
N PHE A 170 10.74 13.82 12.47
CA PHE A 170 10.30 14.35 13.76
C PHE A 170 9.64 13.35 14.73
N THR A 171 9.10 12.22 14.28
CA THR A 171 8.41 11.25 15.16
C THR A 171 9.33 10.69 16.24
N SER A 172 10.60 10.47 15.90
CA SER A 172 11.63 10.02 16.84
C SER A 172 11.89 10.98 18.00
N GLU A 173 11.39 12.22 17.96
CA GLU A 173 11.52 13.20 19.04
C GLU A 173 10.42 13.09 20.09
N TYR A 174 9.36 12.35 19.81
CA TYR A 174 8.25 12.14 20.72
C TYR A 174 8.38 10.77 21.40
N ARG A 175 7.89 10.68 22.62
CA ARG A 175 7.80 9.45 23.41
C ARG A 175 6.43 9.40 24.06
N LEU A 176 5.88 8.21 24.17
CA LEU A 176 4.68 7.98 24.97
C LEU A 176 4.97 8.38 26.43
N LYS A 177 4.05 9.12 27.04
CA LYS A 177 4.07 9.39 28.48
C LYS A 177 3.83 8.08 29.20
N LYS A 178 4.78 7.67 30.04
CA LYS A 178 4.55 6.57 30.98
C LYS A 178 3.51 7.03 32.00
N ASN A 179 2.23 6.77 31.74
CA ASN A 179 1.18 6.97 32.72
C ASN A 179 1.24 5.84 33.74
N PRO A 180 1.43 6.11 35.05
CA PRO A 180 1.42 5.07 36.08
C PRO A 180 0.03 4.41 36.28
N ALA A 181 -1.02 4.90 35.60
CA ALA A 181 -2.38 4.36 35.68
C ALA A 181 -2.72 3.33 34.57
N ILE A 182 -1.82 3.08 33.61
CA ILE A 182 -2.06 2.17 32.47
C ILE A 182 -1.27 0.85 32.61
N THR A 183 -0.45 0.70 33.65
CA THR A 183 0.22 -0.59 33.92
C THR A 183 -0.80 -1.56 34.54
N PRO A 184 -1.16 -2.68 33.87
CA PRO A 184 -1.84 -3.76 34.57
C PRO A 184 -0.86 -4.35 35.58
N ALA A 185 -1.33 -4.58 36.80
CA ALA A 185 -0.58 -5.22 37.87
C ALA A 185 -0.22 -6.67 37.49
N ALA A 186 0.88 -6.87 36.77
CA ALA A 186 1.43 -8.18 36.47
C ALA A 186 2.93 -8.09 36.23
N GLU A 187 3.70 -7.73 37.26
CA GLU A 187 5.10 -8.14 37.36
C GLU A 187 5.47 -8.23 38.85
N GLY A 188 4.96 -9.28 39.47
CA GLY A 188 5.53 -9.80 40.69
C GLY A 188 6.82 -10.55 40.36
N SER A 189 7.84 -10.36 41.20
CA SER A 189 9.05 -11.17 41.36
C SER A 189 10.36 -10.68 40.70
N LYS A 190 11.14 -10.01 41.57
CA LYS A 190 12.61 -10.06 41.75
C LYS A 190 13.47 -9.18 40.83
N ASN A 191 13.75 -7.98 41.32
CA ASN A 191 15.05 -7.67 41.93
C ASN A 191 15.00 -6.31 42.65
N LEU A 192 14.96 -6.39 43.99
CA LEU A 192 15.34 -5.30 44.88
C LEU A 192 16.86 -5.15 44.83
N VAL A 193 17.36 -4.15 44.11
CA VAL A 193 18.62 -3.49 44.48
C VAL A 193 18.32 -2.00 44.55
N ALA A 194 18.27 -1.53 45.80
CA ALA A 194 18.19 -0.14 46.15
C ALA A 194 19.50 0.55 45.76
N GLU A 195 19.44 1.54 44.88
CA GLU A 195 20.43 2.62 44.84
C GLU A 195 19.70 3.97 44.77
N GLY A 196 20.03 4.81 45.74
CA GLY A 196 19.22 5.96 46.16
C GLY A 196 19.05 7.04 45.11
N SER A 197 17.79 7.28 44.72
CA SER A 197 17.39 8.57 44.15
C SER A 197 17.14 9.55 45.30
N SER A 198 17.95 10.61 45.32
CA SER A 198 17.96 11.60 46.38
C SER A 198 16.62 12.34 46.49
N ILE A 199 16.19 12.57 47.74
CA ILE A 199 15.03 13.39 48.14
C ILE A 199 15.03 14.78 47.47
N TRP A 200 16.17 15.24 46.95
CA TRP A 200 16.34 16.50 46.22
C TRP A 200 15.75 16.53 44.79
N GLU A 201 15.52 15.39 44.14
CA GLU A 201 14.84 15.36 42.83
C GLU A 201 13.33 15.60 42.96
N SER A 202 12.70 15.07 44.01
CA SER A 202 11.28 15.33 44.31
C SER A 202 11.01 16.80 44.70
N VAL A 203 11.94 17.46 45.38
CA VAL A 203 11.78 18.88 45.77
C VAL A 203 11.91 19.83 44.56
N ARG A 204 12.73 19.49 43.55
CA ARG A 204 12.80 20.27 42.29
C ARG A 204 11.54 20.15 41.44
N GLY A 205 10.90 18.97 41.41
CA GLY A 205 9.59 18.79 40.78
C GLY A 205 8.49 19.64 41.44
N TYR A 206 8.51 19.74 42.77
CA TYR A 206 7.53 20.52 43.53
C TYR A 206 7.69 22.05 43.36
N LEU A 207 8.92 22.55 43.19
CA LEU A 207 9.16 24.00 43.03
C LEU A 207 8.94 24.50 41.60
N ALA A 208 9.15 23.66 40.58
CA ALA A 208 8.80 24.01 39.19
C ALA A 208 7.28 24.17 39.00
N SER A 209 6.48 23.42 39.77
CA SER A 209 5.02 23.42 39.71
C SER A 209 4.37 24.71 40.22
N ARG A 210 5.09 25.53 41.02
CA ARG A 210 4.53 26.76 41.64
C ARG A 210 4.84 28.06 40.88
N ARG A 211 5.60 28.01 39.77
CA ARG A 211 5.90 29.19 38.93
C ARG A 211 5.09 29.26 37.62
N ALA A 212 4.15 28.35 37.41
CA ALA A 212 3.16 28.51 36.35
C ALA A 212 2.18 29.65 36.74
N ARG A 213 2.47 30.86 36.27
CA ARG A 213 1.47 31.94 36.20
C ARG A 213 0.24 31.41 35.43
N PRO A 214 -0.99 31.73 35.84
CA PRO A 214 -2.19 31.36 35.08
C PRO A 214 -2.19 32.21 33.81
N THR A 215 -1.62 31.64 32.76
CA THR A 215 -1.62 32.23 31.42
C THR A 215 -2.52 31.33 30.62
N TYR A 216 -3.73 31.82 30.33
CA TYR A 216 -4.69 31.34 29.32
C TYR A 216 -4.44 29.88 28.92
N GLU A 217 -5.14 28.92 29.52
CA GLU A 217 -5.11 27.53 29.04
C GLU A 217 -5.62 27.51 27.59
N PRO A 218 -4.76 27.30 26.57
CA PRO A 218 -5.27 26.79 25.32
C PRO A 218 -5.66 25.34 25.62
N SER A 219 -6.83 24.93 25.16
CA SER A 219 -7.31 23.54 25.25
C SER A 219 -6.14 22.56 25.05
N VAL A 220 -5.81 21.77 26.07
CA VAL A 220 -4.78 20.73 26.01
C VAL A 220 -5.06 19.88 24.78
N SER A 221 -4.12 19.83 23.83
CA SER A 221 -4.36 19.02 22.62
C SER A 221 -4.49 17.55 23.03
N SER A 222 -5.38 16.80 22.37
CA SER A 222 -5.64 15.39 22.69
C SER A 222 -4.36 14.54 22.77
N GLU A 223 -3.29 14.92 22.06
CA GLU A 223 -2.02 14.18 22.06
C GLU A 223 -1.06 14.58 23.16
N GLU A 224 -1.19 15.78 23.72
CA GLU A 224 -0.43 16.15 24.92
C GLU A 224 -0.85 15.30 26.11
N VAL A 225 -1.99 14.60 26.06
CA VAL A 225 -2.39 13.59 27.04
C VAL A 225 -1.48 12.36 26.97
N TYR A 226 -1.12 11.92 25.75
CA TYR A 226 -0.45 10.63 25.53
C TYR A 226 1.04 10.74 25.26
N TYR A 227 1.51 11.82 24.65
CA TYR A 227 2.89 11.98 24.20
C TYR A 227 3.59 13.14 24.89
N CYS A 228 4.92 13.03 25.04
CA CYS A 228 5.79 14.12 25.41
C CYS A 228 7.00 14.16 24.46
N ARG A 229 7.49 15.36 24.18
CA ARG A 229 8.72 15.53 23.41
C ARG A 229 9.93 15.25 24.30
N LYS A 230 10.93 14.54 23.78
CA LYS A 230 12.20 14.28 24.45
C LYS A 230 12.82 15.62 24.85
N GLN A 231 13.06 15.80 26.14
CA GLN A 231 13.70 17.02 26.64
C GLN A 231 15.13 17.09 26.10
N SER A 232 15.47 18.22 25.47
CA SER A 232 16.86 18.57 25.24
C SER A 232 17.50 18.94 26.58
N ARG A 233 18.71 18.46 26.87
CA ARG A 233 19.47 18.78 28.09
C ARG A 233 19.69 20.28 28.30
N PHE A 234 19.48 21.10 27.26
CA PHE A 234 19.69 22.54 27.25
C PHE A 234 18.40 23.36 27.18
N SER A 235 17.21 22.73 27.14
CA SER A 235 15.94 23.45 27.02
C SER A 235 15.30 23.69 28.38
N ILE A 236 15.09 24.95 28.74
CA ILE A 236 14.40 25.38 29.98
C ILE A 236 12.88 25.43 29.78
N SER A 237 12.40 25.41 28.52
CA SER A 237 10.98 25.40 28.19
C SER A 237 10.36 24.01 28.32
N THR A 238 9.11 23.96 28.77
CA THR A 238 8.31 22.73 28.83
C THR A 238 8.18 22.13 27.42
N PRO A 239 8.46 20.83 27.22
CA PRO A 239 8.32 20.16 25.93
C PRO A 239 6.82 20.10 25.56
N ARG A 240 6.34 21.04 24.75
CA ARG A 240 4.96 21.05 24.22
C ARG A 240 4.90 20.41 22.84
N ILE A 241 3.72 19.85 22.51
CA ILE A 241 3.41 19.39 21.16
C ILE A 241 2.78 20.60 20.45
N TYR A 242 3.60 21.35 19.71
CA TYR A 242 3.25 22.71 19.25
C TYR A 242 2.29 22.79 18.05
N LEU A 243 1.59 21.71 17.70
CA LEU A 243 0.87 21.65 16.43
C LEU A 243 -0.56 21.17 16.66
N THR A 244 -1.39 22.09 17.16
CA THR A 244 -2.84 21.92 17.12
C THR A 244 -3.28 22.02 15.65
N PRO A 245 -4.08 21.05 15.15
CA PRO A 245 -4.53 21.10 13.77
C PRO A 245 -5.38 22.35 13.56
N SER A 246 -5.26 22.97 12.39
CA SER A 246 -6.15 24.07 12.02
C SER A 246 -7.60 23.59 12.05
N PRO A 247 -8.54 24.46 12.44
CA PRO A 247 -9.96 24.10 12.52
C PRO A 247 -10.53 23.63 11.18
N ASN A 248 -9.85 23.92 10.08
CA ASN A 248 -10.27 23.59 8.73
C ASN A 248 -10.17 22.09 8.41
N PHE A 249 -9.38 21.29 9.15
CA PHE A 249 -9.32 19.83 9.00
C PHE A 249 -10.56 19.10 9.51
N GLY A 250 -11.41 19.78 10.29
CA GLY A 250 -12.72 19.25 10.70
C GLY A 250 -13.82 19.44 9.65
N GLN A 251 -13.52 20.05 8.49
CA GLN A 251 -14.48 20.25 7.42
C GLN A 251 -14.70 18.94 6.64
N ALA A 252 -15.94 18.70 6.21
CA ALA A 252 -16.28 17.52 5.41
C ALA A 252 -15.40 17.43 4.15
N SER A 253 -14.76 16.28 3.97
CA SER A 253 -13.87 16.00 2.85
C SER A 253 -14.48 14.96 1.90
N LYS A 254 -13.91 14.84 0.68
CA LYS A 254 -14.27 13.78 -0.30
C LYS A 254 -13.34 12.57 -0.25
N LEU A 255 -12.43 12.52 0.72
CA LEU A 255 -11.44 11.47 0.82
C LEU A 255 -12.12 10.14 1.18
N THR A 256 -12.01 9.16 0.28
CA THR A 256 -12.58 7.81 0.47
C THR A 256 -11.49 6.75 0.66
N THR A 257 -10.26 7.04 0.25
CA THR A 257 -9.14 6.09 0.27
C THR A 257 -7.90 6.71 0.89
N LEU A 258 -7.33 6.06 1.90
CA LEU A 258 -6.02 6.40 2.46
C LEU A 258 -5.05 5.23 2.31
N ILE A 259 -3.87 5.51 1.75
CA ILE A 259 -2.74 4.58 1.71
C ILE A 259 -1.59 5.19 2.52
N ALA A 260 -1.29 4.58 3.67
CA ALA A 260 -0.19 4.99 4.53
C ALA A 260 0.94 3.96 4.45
N PHE A 261 2.02 4.31 3.75
CA PHE A 261 3.24 3.49 3.63
C PHE A 261 4.10 3.48 4.90
N SER A 262 3.59 4.08 5.98
CA SER A 262 4.30 4.28 7.23
C SER A 262 3.29 4.64 8.31
N THR A 263 3.33 3.94 9.44
CA THR A 263 2.52 4.24 10.63
C THR A 263 3.00 5.47 11.40
N ASN A 264 4.18 6.01 11.09
CA ASN A 264 4.68 7.24 11.70
C ASN A 264 3.76 8.45 11.44
N ILE A 265 2.92 8.40 10.40
CA ILE A 265 1.90 9.43 10.19
C ILE A 265 0.84 9.46 11.32
N PHE A 266 0.66 8.35 12.04
CA PHE A 266 -0.21 8.24 13.20
C PHE A 266 0.50 8.53 14.53
N ARG A 267 1.68 9.18 14.46
CA ARG A 267 2.45 9.64 15.63
C ARG A 267 2.70 11.14 15.55
N PRO A 268 2.94 11.83 16.69
CA PRO A 268 3.22 13.25 16.66
C PRO A 268 4.49 13.56 15.84
N PRO A 269 4.54 14.73 15.16
CA PRO A 269 3.52 15.77 15.17
C PRO A 269 2.35 15.46 14.23
N PHE A 270 2.41 14.36 13.49
CA PHE A 270 1.51 14.07 12.40
C PHE A 270 0.21 13.36 12.79
N SER A 271 0.03 12.96 14.03
CA SER A 271 -1.20 12.25 14.38
C SER A 271 -2.42 13.18 14.46
N GLN A 272 -2.26 14.45 14.87
CA GLN A 272 -3.41 15.33 15.13
C GLN A 272 -4.26 15.59 13.88
N TRP A 273 -3.65 16.23 12.88
CA TRP A 273 -4.23 16.46 11.55
C TRP A 273 -4.68 15.16 10.85
N THR A 274 -3.93 14.05 10.93
CA THR A 274 -4.31 12.79 10.28
C THR A 274 -5.58 12.20 10.87
N PHE A 275 -5.69 12.09 12.20
CA PHE A 275 -6.91 11.58 12.83
C PHE A 275 -8.09 12.54 12.67
N SER A 276 -7.86 13.86 12.72
CA SER A 276 -8.90 14.84 12.44
C SER A 276 -9.44 14.72 11.02
N LEU A 277 -8.53 14.58 10.04
CA LEU A 277 -8.88 14.38 8.63
C LEU A 277 -9.69 13.11 8.43
N LEU A 278 -9.24 11.99 9.00
CA LEU A 278 -9.91 10.69 8.91
C LEU A 278 -11.34 10.77 9.46
N LYS A 279 -11.52 11.38 10.64
CA LYS A 279 -12.85 11.56 11.25
C LYS A 279 -13.79 12.46 10.45
N ALA A 280 -13.24 13.39 9.66
CA ALA A 280 -14.01 14.30 8.82
C ALA A 280 -14.27 13.76 7.39
N SER A 281 -13.82 12.54 7.09
CA SER A 281 -13.81 11.97 5.75
C SER A 281 -14.60 10.65 5.68
N PRO A 282 -15.35 10.38 4.59
CA PRO A 282 -16.06 9.12 4.39
C PRO A 282 -15.10 8.01 3.89
N ILE A 283 -14.15 7.62 4.73
CA ILE A 283 -13.10 6.63 4.36
C ILE A 283 -13.73 5.24 4.23
N ALA A 284 -13.72 4.72 3.00
CA ALA A 284 -14.17 3.36 2.69
C ALA A 284 -13.01 2.37 2.55
N SER A 285 -11.80 2.84 2.20
CA SER A 285 -10.64 1.98 1.97
C SER A 285 -9.39 2.48 2.68
N LEU A 286 -8.72 1.59 3.41
CA LEU A 286 -7.52 1.86 4.17
C LEU A 286 -6.42 0.85 3.84
N THR A 287 -5.26 1.33 3.41
CA THR A 287 -4.05 0.51 3.24
C THR A 287 -3.00 0.95 4.25
N LEU A 288 -2.50 0.01 5.06
CA LEU A 288 -1.53 0.25 6.13
C LEU A 288 -0.29 -0.62 5.97
N TYR A 289 0.88 0.02 6.02
CA TYR A 289 2.17 -0.66 6.11
C TYR A 289 2.65 -0.62 7.56
N PHE A 290 2.83 -1.79 8.17
CA PHE A 290 3.18 -1.92 9.59
C PHE A 290 4.69 -1.99 9.87
N ILE A 291 5.53 -1.74 8.86
CA ILE A 291 6.99 -1.86 8.94
C ILE A 291 7.62 -1.05 10.08
N ASP A 292 7.01 0.08 10.43
CA ASP A 292 7.50 1.04 11.41
C ASP A 292 6.57 1.22 12.62
N LEU A 293 5.57 0.34 12.80
CA LEU A 293 4.73 0.38 13.99
C LEU A 293 5.60 0.16 15.24
N PRO A 294 5.42 0.96 16.31
CA PRO A 294 6.19 0.82 17.53
C PRO A 294 6.09 -0.59 18.12
N ASN A 295 7.20 -1.12 18.64
CA ASN A 295 7.22 -2.39 19.38
C ASN A 295 6.72 -2.24 20.83
N ASP A 296 6.31 -1.03 21.22
CA ASP A 296 5.74 -0.78 22.54
C ASP A 296 4.25 -1.08 22.46
N ASP A 297 3.81 -2.16 23.12
CA ASP A 297 2.42 -2.66 23.05
C ASP A 297 1.39 -1.60 23.43
N VAL A 298 1.76 -0.64 24.29
CA VAL A 298 0.86 0.44 24.70
C VAL A 298 0.73 1.48 23.58
N GLU A 299 1.85 1.87 22.96
CA GLU A 299 1.85 2.83 21.85
C GLU A 299 1.20 2.25 20.59
N SER A 300 1.50 0.99 20.24
CA SER A 300 0.89 0.31 19.08
C SER A 300 -0.63 0.20 19.26
N LYS A 301 -1.09 -0.25 20.42
CA LYS A 301 -2.51 -0.35 20.75
C LYS A 301 -3.20 1.02 20.73
N LEU A 302 -2.56 2.05 21.27
CA LEU A 302 -3.10 3.42 21.21
C LEU A 302 -3.31 3.89 19.76
N ILE A 303 -2.35 3.62 18.86
CA ILE A 303 -2.46 3.98 17.44
C ILE A 303 -3.61 3.23 16.79
N LEU A 304 -3.68 1.91 16.98
CA LEU A 304 -4.73 1.05 16.45
C LEU A 304 -6.12 1.46 16.97
N ASP A 305 -6.25 1.73 18.26
CA ASP A 305 -7.51 2.15 18.88
C ASP A 305 -8.00 3.49 18.30
N ARG A 306 -7.10 4.47 18.16
CA ARG A 306 -7.44 5.76 17.54
C ARG A 306 -7.79 5.63 16.06
N LEU A 307 -7.18 4.68 15.34
CA LEU A 307 -7.53 4.38 13.95
C LEU A 307 -8.95 3.82 13.86
N ALA A 308 -9.29 2.83 14.68
CA ALA A 308 -10.63 2.25 14.70
C ALA A 308 -11.70 3.30 15.05
N GLU A 309 -11.41 4.21 15.97
CA GLU A 309 -12.30 5.33 16.29
C GLU A 309 -12.43 6.38 15.17
N ALA A 310 -11.40 6.51 14.32
CA ALA A 310 -11.37 7.53 13.28
C ALA A 310 -12.04 7.09 11.99
N VAL A 311 -12.06 5.79 11.70
CA VAL A 311 -12.65 5.21 10.48
C VAL A 311 -13.51 3.97 10.78
N PRO A 312 -14.58 4.11 11.59
CA PRO A 312 -15.40 2.96 11.98
C PRO A 312 -16.11 2.29 10.79
N ASP A 313 -16.44 3.07 9.75
CA ASP A 313 -17.26 2.63 8.62
C ASP A 313 -16.44 2.11 7.41
N VAL A 314 -15.18 1.70 7.63
CA VAL A 314 -14.30 1.22 6.57
C VAL A 314 -14.79 -0.14 6.02
N THR A 315 -14.85 -0.28 4.70
CA THR A 315 -15.29 -1.52 4.04
C THR A 315 -14.15 -2.33 3.48
N THR A 316 -12.98 -1.72 3.26
CA THR A 316 -11.78 -2.40 2.74
C THR A 316 -10.55 -2.08 3.57
N ILE A 317 -9.88 -3.09 4.11
CA ILE A 317 -8.59 -2.95 4.79
C ILE A 317 -7.55 -3.80 4.07
N HIS A 318 -6.40 -3.18 3.78
CA HIS A 318 -5.23 -3.85 3.20
C HIS A 318 -4.02 -3.63 4.10
N LEU A 319 -3.41 -4.73 4.57
CA LEU A 319 -2.26 -4.74 5.47
C LEU A 319 -1.02 -5.29 4.77
N GLU A 320 0.09 -4.56 4.89
CA GLU A 320 1.41 -4.94 4.35
C GLU A 320 2.52 -4.81 5.41
N ASP A 321 3.61 -5.56 5.20
CA ASP A 321 4.88 -5.46 5.93
C ASP A 321 4.77 -5.46 7.47
N ALA A 322 3.99 -6.39 8.05
CA ALA A 322 3.94 -6.55 9.50
C ALA A 322 5.19 -7.29 10.04
N LYS A 323 5.70 -6.83 11.19
CA LYS A 323 6.76 -7.53 11.93
C LYS A 323 6.21 -8.83 12.55
N SER A 324 7.06 -9.83 12.73
CA SER A 324 6.71 -11.06 13.45
C SER A 324 6.11 -10.75 14.83
N GLY A 325 5.05 -11.47 15.19
CA GLY A 325 4.28 -11.28 16.43
C GLY A 325 3.24 -10.16 16.39
N LEU A 326 3.38 -9.13 15.54
CA LEU A 326 2.48 -7.98 15.57
C LEU A 326 1.02 -8.33 15.22
N MET A 327 0.82 -9.34 14.37
CA MET A 327 -0.51 -9.75 13.96
C MET A 327 -1.39 -10.23 15.14
N LYS A 328 -0.80 -10.58 16.29
CA LYS A 328 -1.52 -10.90 17.53
C LYS A 328 -2.37 -9.74 18.05
N ASP A 329 -1.90 -8.50 17.87
CA ASP A 329 -2.64 -7.29 18.27
C ASP A 329 -3.56 -6.79 17.15
N VAL A 330 -3.12 -6.94 15.90
CA VAL A 330 -3.85 -6.46 14.71
C VAL A 330 -5.12 -7.29 14.47
N VAL A 331 -5.10 -8.61 14.67
CA VAL A 331 -6.28 -9.47 14.45
C VAL A 331 -7.46 -9.10 15.35
N PRO A 332 -7.31 -8.94 16.69
CA PRO A 332 -8.37 -8.43 17.54
C PRO A 332 -8.85 -7.04 17.13
N TRP A 333 -7.94 -6.16 16.72
CA TRP A 333 -8.27 -4.83 16.21
C TRP A 333 -9.15 -4.87 14.96
N LEU A 334 -8.87 -5.78 14.01
CA LEU A 334 -9.68 -5.97 12.81
C LEU A 334 -11.14 -6.34 13.14
N GLY A 335 -11.37 -7.05 14.26
CA GLY A 335 -12.71 -7.40 14.73
C GLY A 335 -13.59 -6.21 15.13
N ARG A 336 -13.05 -4.98 15.14
CA ARG A 336 -13.79 -3.75 15.47
C ARG A 336 -14.49 -3.10 14.27
N PHE A 337 -14.23 -3.56 13.05
CA PHE A 337 -14.79 -2.99 11.83
C PHE A 337 -15.98 -3.82 11.34
N GLU A 338 -17.17 -3.51 11.84
CA GLU A 338 -18.38 -4.30 11.57
C GLU A 338 -18.79 -4.29 10.09
N LEU A 339 -18.49 -3.21 9.37
CA LEU A 339 -18.80 -3.02 7.94
C LEU A 339 -17.70 -3.55 6.99
N LEU A 340 -16.71 -4.28 7.50
CA LEU A 340 -15.57 -4.74 6.71
C LEU A 340 -16.00 -5.82 5.71
N GLU A 341 -16.04 -5.47 4.42
CA GLU A 341 -16.38 -6.39 3.32
C GLU A 341 -15.14 -7.07 2.72
N ALA A 342 -14.01 -6.37 2.64
CA ALA A 342 -12.79 -6.87 2.01
C ALA A 342 -11.57 -6.72 2.93
N LEU A 343 -10.93 -7.84 3.24
CA LEU A 343 -9.69 -7.87 4.01
C LEU A 343 -8.55 -8.48 3.18
N ILE A 344 -7.47 -7.72 3.02
CA ILE A 344 -6.28 -8.14 2.30
C ILE A 344 -5.11 -8.09 3.27
N ILE A 345 -4.46 -9.23 3.51
CA ILE A 345 -3.26 -9.32 4.33
C ILE A 345 -2.18 -9.92 3.45
N GLU A 346 -1.11 -9.18 3.20
CA GLU A 346 0.01 -9.73 2.42
C GLU A 346 0.70 -10.88 3.17
N PRO A 347 1.11 -11.97 2.49
CA PRO A 347 1.80 -13.09 3.13
C PRO A 347 3.03 -12.70 3.95
N GLU A 348 3.71 -11.62 3.55
CA GLU A 348 4.88 -11.04 4.20
C GLU A 348 4.60 -10.60 5.66
N CYS A 349 3.33 -10.38 6.02
CA CYS A 349 2.91 -10.10 7.39
C CYS A 349 3.09 -11.31 8.34
N PHE A 350 3.38 -12.51 7.82
CA PHE A 350 3.61 -13.74 8.58
C PHE A 350 5.03 -14.25 8.32
N CYS A 351 6.02 -13.60 8.92
CA CYS A 351 7.43 -13.92 8.73
C CYS A 351 7.81 -15.33 9.21
N ALA A 352 7.14 -15.82 10.25
CA ALA A 352 7.31 -17.18 10.77
C ALA A 352 6.00 -17.97 10.68
N LYS A 353 6.07 -19.27 10.39
CA LYS A 353 4.88 -20.14 10.35
C LYS A 353 4.12 -20.14 11.68
N THR A 354 4.84 -20.03 12.79
CA THR A 354 4.30 -19.96 14.16
C THR A 354 3.58 -18.65 14.46
N ASP A 355 3.68 -17.62 13.61
CA ASP A 355 2.99 -16.34 13.83
C ASP A 355 1.46 -16.50 13.78
N ILE A 356 0.95 -17.60 13.23
CA ILE A 356 -0.48 -17.86 13.02
C ILE A 356 -1.12 -18.66 14.16
N ASP A 357 -0.36 -19.55 14.81
CA ASP A 357 -0.90 -20.54 15.76
C ASP A 357 -1.56 -19.92 16.99
N ASP A 358 -1.12 -18.71 17.37
CA ASP A 358 -1.58 -17.98 18.55
C ASP A 358 -2.54 -16.81 18.23
N LEU A 359 -3.06 -16.71 17.01
CA LEU A 359 -3.94 -15.59 16.62
C LEU A 359 -5.36 -15.80 17.14
N GLU A 360 -5.92 -14.76 17.79
CA GLU A 360 -7.31 -14.72 18.24
C GLU A 360 -8.30 -14.48 17.08
N LEU A 361 -8.33 -15.41 16.13
CA LEU A 361 -9.12 -15.30 14.89
C LEU A 361 -10.63 -15.29 15.13
N GLN A 362 -11.10 -15.62 16.34
CA GLN A 362 -12.52 -15.61 16.69
C GLN A 362 -13.16 -14.22 16.52
N ALA A 363 -12.41 -13.14 16.77
CA ALA A 363 -12.90 -11.78 16.57
C ALA A 363 -13.19 -11.50 15.08
N LEU A 364 -12.24 -11.86 14.21
CA LEU A 364 -12.40 -11.75 12.76
C LEU A 364 -13.49 -12.70 12.23
N ALA A 365 -13.59 -13.88 12.81
CA ALA A 365 -14.58 -14.89 12.50
C ALA A 365 -16.00 -14.55 12.97
N ARG A 366 -16.23 -13.38 13.58
CA ARG A 366 -17.56 -12.86 13.92
C ARG A 366 -18.03 -11.74 13.00
N LEU A 367 -17.17 -11.25 12.11
CA LEU A 367 -17.56 -10.18 11.18
C LEU A 367 -18.67 -10.68 10.24
N PRO A 368 -19.81 -9.96 10.13
CA PRO A 368 -20.97 -10.42 9.38
C PRO A 368 -20.78 -10.28 7.87
N ASP A 369 -20.14 -9.19 7.42
CA ASP A 369 -20.22 -8.73 6.03
C ASP A 369 -18.99 -9.05 5.18
N ILE A 370 -18.06 -9.87 5.68
CA ILE A 370 -16.84 -10.18 4.95
C ILE A 370 -17.15 -11.01 3.68
N ARG A 371 -16.91 -10.40 2.52
CA ARG A 371 -17.13 -10.98 1.17
C ARG A 371 -15.86 -11.45 0.51
N THR A 372 -14.75 -10.79 0.80
CA THR A 372 -13.44 -11.08 0.22
C THR A 372 -12.38 -11.15 1.30
N LEU A 373 -11.66 -12.27 1.34
CA LEU A 373 -10.52 -12.45 2.23
C LEU A 373 -9.32 -12.91 1.40
N THR A 374 -8.24 -12.14 1.47
CA THR A 374 -7.02 -12.39 0.72
C THR A 374 -5.85 -12.53 1.69
N SER A 375 -5.16 -13.67 1.66
CA SER A 375 -4.00 -13.93 2.52
C SER A 375 -3.18 -15.14 2.07
N SER A 376 -2.18 -15.53 2.87
CA SER A 376 -1.47 -16.81 2.73
C SER A 376 -2.39 -18.01 3.00
N SER A 377 -2.08 -19.17 2.43
CA SER A 377 -2.85 -20.42 2.64
C SER A 377 -3.00 -20.76 4.12
N SER A 378 -1.92 -20.66 4.90
CA SER A 378 -1.91 -20.98 6.33
C SER A 378 -2.87 -20.09 7.13
N PHE A 379 -2.91 -18.78 6.85
CA PHE A 379 -3.84 -17.87 7.51
C PHE A 379 -5.28 -18.16 7.12
N LEU A 380 -5.54 -18.39 5.82
CA LEU A 380 -6.89 -18.71 5.34
C LEU A 380 -7.41 -20.02 5.98
N CYS A 381 -6.58 -21.06 6.07
CA CYS A 381 -6.94 -22.30 6.77
C CYS A 381 -7.26 -22.05 8.25
N ALA A 382 -6.43 -21.29 8.97
CA ALA A 382 -6.66 -20.96 10.37
C ALA A 382 -7.95 -20.15 10.57
N TYR A 383 -8.23 -19.20 9.69
CA TYR A 383 -9.48 -18.43 9.69
C TYR A 383 -10.71 -19.34 9.50
N LEU A 384 -10.66 -20.26 8.53
CA LEU A 384 -11.74 -21.20 8.27
C LEU A 384 -11.99 -22.13 9.46
N ALA A 385 -10.93 -22.66 10.07
CA ALA A 385 -11.03 -23.46 11.28
C ALA A 385 -11.66 -22.67 12.45
N SER A 386 -11.26 -21.40 12.62
CA SER A 386 -11.85 -20.50 13.61
C SER A 386 -13.34 -20.24 13.34
N ARG A 387 -13.73 -20.03 12.08
CA ARG A 387 -15.14 -19.85 11.69
C ARG A 387 -15.99 -21.07 12.04
N ILE A 388 -15.52 -22.28 11.73
CA ILE A 388 -16.22 -23.53 12.08
C ILE A 388 -16.45 -23.60 13.60
N SER A 389 -15.48 -23.14 14.41
CA SER A 389 -15.64 -23.13 15.87
C SER A 389 -16.66 -22.09 16.39
N VAL A 390 -16.79 -20.95 15.71
CA VAL A 390 -17.68 -19.85 16.13
C VAL A 390 -19.12 -20.08 15.67
N SER A 391 -19.32 -20.54 14.44
CA SER A 391 -20.62 -20.84 13.85
C SER A 391 -20.50 -22.13 13.02
N PRO A 392 -20.77 -23.31 13.61
CA PRO A 392 -20.57 -24.57 12.92
C PRO A 392 -21.41 -24.63 11.64
N GLY A 393 -20.73 -24.89 10.52
CA GLY A 393 -21.39 -25.26 9.26
C GLY A 393 -21.81 -24.12 8.32
N THR A 394 -21.42 -22.87 8.56
CA THR A 394 -21.68 -21.81 7.57
C THR A 394 -20.51 -20.84 7.42
N LEU A 395 -19.88 -20.84 6.24
CA LEU A 395 -19.25 -19.62 5.70
C LEU A 395 -20.29 -18.47 5.72
N PRO A 396 -19.87 -17.20 5.81
CA PRO A 396 -20.78 -16.08 5.57
C PRO A 396 -21.54 -16.31 4.25
N SER A 397 -22.86 -16.10 4.25
CA SER A 397 -23.70 -16.27 3.05
C SER A 397 -23.19 -15.42 1.87
N ASP A 398 -22.56 -14.30 2.20
CA ASP A 398 -22.11 -13.28 1.29
C ASP A 398 -20.64 -13.45 0.90
N MET A 399 -19.97 -14.49 1.40
CA MET A 399 -18.58 -14.78 1.04
C MET A 399 -18.49 -15.14 -0.45
N GLN A 400 -17.78 -14.32 -1.22
CA GLN A 400 -17.64 -14.49 -2.67
C GLN A 400 -16.27 -15.05 -3.06
N ASP A 401 -15.20 -14.51 -2.45
CA ASP A 401 -13.82 -14.76 -2.87
C ASP A 401 -12.91 -15.09 -1.67
N LEU A 402 -12.32 -16.28 -1.63
CA LEU A 402 -11.07 -16.52 -0.87
C LEU A 402 -9.91 -16.46 -1.84
N ILE A 403 -8.98 -15.55 -1.59
CA ILE A 403 -7.83 -15.32 -2.48
C ILE A 403 -6.56 -15.77 -1.77
N MET A 404 -6.03 -16.94 -2.16
CA MET A 404 -4.73 -17.40 -1.72
C MET A 404 -3.65 -16.63 -2.48
N ARG A 405 -2.88 -15.80 -1.77
CA ARG A 405 -1.69 -15.14 -2.33
C ARG A 405 -0.45 -15.99 -2.09
N HIS A 406 0.35 -16.12 -3.14
CA HIS A 406 1.61 -16.86 -3.08
C HIS A 406 2.70 -16.18 -3.90
N MET A 407 3.84 -15.92 -3.27
CA MET A 407 5.06 -15.49 -3.94
C MET A 407 5.86 -16.72 -4.38
N TRP A 408 5.87 -16.98 -5.68
CA TRP A 408 6.58 -18.10 -6.27
C TRP A 408 8.08 -17.81 -6.35
N THR A 409 8.84 -18.39 -5.42
CA THR A 409 10.29 -18.15 -5.26
C THR A 409 11.16 -19.31 -5.72
N SER A 410 10.60 -20.51 -5.94
CA SER A 410 11.35 -21.70 -6.34
C SER A 410 10.47 -22.63 -7.18
N SER A 411 11.09 -23.35 -8.11
CA SER A 411 10.42 -24.38 -8.94
C SER A 411 11.09 -25.74 -8.77
N THR A 412 11.68 -26.00 -7.59
CA THR A 412 12.10 -27.35 -7.21
C THR A 412 10.88 -28.24 -7.02
N ARG A 413 11.03 -29.56 -7.22
CA ARG A 413 9.94 -30.52 -6.97
C ARG A 413 9.36 -30.37 -5.55
N SER A 414 10.22 -30.18 -4.55
CA SER A 414 9.79 -29.95 -3.16
C SER A 414 8.92 -28.70 -2.99
N ALA A 415 9.26 -27.59 -3.66
CA ALA A 415 8.49 -26.35 -3.61
C ALA A 415 7.12 -26.52 -4.27
N ILE A 416 7.07 -27.16 -5.44
CA ILE A 416 5.82 -27.49 -6.15
C ILE A 416 4.95 -28.39 -5.27
N THR A 417 5.51 -29.47 -4.71
CA THR A 417 4.77 -30.38 -3.83
C THR A 417 4.24 -29.69 -2.59
N THR A 418 5.02 -28.78 -1.99
CA THR A 418 4.58 -28.02 -0.80
C THR A 418 3.43 -27.10 -1.15
N PHE A 419 3.55 -26.35 -2.24
CA PHE A 419 2.51 -25.44 -2.70
C PHE A 419 1.20 -26.16 -3.06
N VAL A 420 1.27 -27.30 -3.75
CA VAL A 420 0.06 -28.07 -4.10
C VAL A 420 -0.60 -28.63 -2.84
N LYS A 421 0.17 -29.12 -1.87
CA LYS A 421 -0.37 -29.53 -0.56
C LYS A 421 -1.03 -28.36 0.18
N ASP A 422 -0.47 -27.15 0.11
CA ASP A 422 -1.09 -25.97 0.70
C ASP A 422 -2.44 -25.64 0.05
N VAL A 423 -2.55 -25.78 -1.28
CA VAL A 423 -3.82 -25.62 -2.01
C VAL A 423 -4.82 -26.71 -1.64
N GLU A 424 -4.37 -27.98 -1.55
CA GLU A 424 -5.22 -29.10 -1.14
C GLU A 424 -5.78 -28.93 0.28
N LEU A 425 -4.93 -28.51 1.23
CA LEU A 425 -5.33 -28.21 2.60
C LEU A 425 -6.36 -27.09 2.66
N LEU A 426 -6.14 -26.01 1.89
CA LEU A 426 -7.08 -24.89 1.82
C LEU A 426 -8.41 -25.33 1.20
N HIS A 427 -8.37 -26.07 0.10
CA HIS A 427 -9.58 -26.62 -0.52
C HIS A 427 -10.37 -27.48 0.47
N LYS A 428 -9.69 -28.40 1.18
CA LYS A 428 -10.33 -29.24 2.20
C LYS A 428 -10.96 -28.39 3.31
N ALA A 429 -10.26 -27.38 3.81
CA ALA A 429 -10.80 -26.47 4.83
C ALA A 429 -12.03 -25.69 4.33
N ILE A 430 -12.10 -25.33 3.05
CA ILE A 430 -13.26 -24.68 2.43
C ILE A 430 -14.45 -25.64 2.39
N VAL A 431 -14.24 -26.87 1.93
CA VAL A 431 -15.28 -27.92 1.89
C VAL A 431 -15.83 -28.20 3.29
N GLU A 432 -14.96 -28.31 4.29
CA GLU A 432 -15.36 -28.51 5.69
C GLU A 432 -16.14 -27.31 6.26
N ALA A 433 -15.79 -26.08 5.87
CA ALA A 433 -16.48 -24.86 6.30
C ALA A 433 -17.80 -24.61 5.56
N SER A 434 -18.06 -25.29 4.45
CA SER A 434 -19.24 -25.11 3.59
C SER A 434 -19.91 -26.45 3.24
N PRO A 435 -20.52 -27.14 4.23
CA PRO A 435 -21.11 -28.46 4.02
C PRO A 435 -22.39 -28.45 3.16
N GLU A 436 -23.00 -27.29 2.90
CA GLU A 436 -24.21 -27.16 2.08
C GLU A 436 -23.87 -27.20 0.57
N PRO A 437 -24.29 -28.26 -0.17
CA PRO A 437 -23.92 -28.46 -1.56
C PRO A 437 -24.73 -27.62 -2.57
N GLU A 438 -25.80 -26.95 -2.14
CA GLU A 438 -26.76 -26.29 -3.04
C GLU A 438 -26.80 -24.77 -2.84
N GLY A 439 -26.19 -24.01 -3.77
CA GLY A 439 -26.56 -22.60 -3.99
C GLY A 439 -25.48 -21.53 -3.81
N ARG A 440 -24.29 -21.83 -3.28
CA ARG A 440 -23.25 -20.80 -3.05
C ARG A 440 -22.26 -20.71 -4.21
N ASN A 441 -22.28 -19.57 -4.91
CA ASN A 441 -21.27 -19.18 -5.91
C ASN A 441 -20.04 -18.63 -5.17
N PHE A 442 -19.20 -19.53 -4.69
CA PHE A 442 -17.98 -19.19 -3.96
C PHE A 442 -16.74 -19.58 -4.79
N THR A 443 -15.79 -18.65 -4.90
CA THR A 443 -14.57 -18.80 -5.71
C THR A 443 -13.33 -18.89 -4.83
N LEU A 444 -12.55 -19.93 -5.03
CA LEU A 444 -11.15 -20.01 -4.58
C LEU A 444 -10.27 -19.43 -5.69
N ARG A 445 -9.68 -18.26 -5.45
CA ARG A 445 -8.72 -17.63 -6.35
C ARG A 445 -7.30 -17.87 -5.86
N ILE A 446 -6.44 -18.42 -6.73
CA ILE A 446 -5.02 -18.61 -6.46
C ILE A 446 -4.27 -17.50 -7.19
N ASN A 447 -3.76 -16.53 -6.43
CA ASN A 447 -3.01 -15.39 -6.94
C ASN A 447 -1.51 -15.65 -6.79
N ILE A 448 -0.83 -15.83 -7.93
CA ILE A 448 0.59 -16.15 -7.99
C ILE A 448 1.37 -14.92 -8.49
N ARG A 449 2.30 -14.48 -7.64
CA ARG A 449 3.34 -13.49 -7.96
C ARG A 449 4.68 -14.18 -8.13
N PHE A 450 5.61 -13.56 -8.87
CA PHE A 450 6.89 -14.18 -9.21
C PHE A 450 8.05 -13.26 -8.92
N ASN A 451 9.12 -13.81 -8.35
CA ASN A 451 10.39 -13.10 -8.26
C ASN A 451 11.14 -13.07 -9.61
N CYS A 452 11.02 -14.13 -10.41
CA CYS A 452 11.51 -14.21 -11.78
C CYS A 452 10.62 -15.15 -12.60
N PHE A 453 9.66 -14.61 -13.37
CA PHE A 453 8.66 -15.44 -14.05
C PHE A 453 9.27 -16.42 -15.07
N SER A 454 10.14 -15.94 -15.98
CA SER A 454 10.69 -16.75 -17.07
C SER A 454 11.53 -17.94 -16.58
N ASP A 455 12.45 -17.72 -15.64
CA ASP A 455 13.31 -18.79 -15.10
C ASP A 455 12.50 -19.87 -14.39
N ARG A 456 11.46 -19.44 -13.65
CA ARG A 456 10.57 -20.34 -12.92
C ARG A 456 9.71 -21.16 -13.88
N ALA A 457 9.17 -20.52 -14.91
CA ALA A 457 8.42 -21.17 -15.96
C ALA A 457 9.26 -22.18 -16.75
N GLU A 458 10.50 -21.83 -17.10
CA GLU A 458 11.41 -22.73 -17.80
C GLU A 458 11.75 -23.96 -16.96
N THR A 459 12.07 -23.75 -15.66
CA THR A 459 12.34 -24.85 -14.74
C THR A 459 11.13 -25.77 -14.61
N LEU A 460 9.93 -25.20 -14.49
CA LEU A 460 8.69 -25.96 -14.40
C LEU A 460 8.40 -26.71 -15.71
N THR A 461 8.67 -26.11 -16.87
CA THR A 461 8.55 -26.75 -18.20
C THR A 461 9.48 -27.96 -18.30
N ARG A 462 10.75 -27.83 -17.90
CA ARG A 462 11.70 -28.96 -17.89
C ARG A 462 11.22 -30.10 -17.00
N ILE A 463 10.59 -29.78 -15.87
CA ILE A 463 9.99 -30.80 -14.99
C ILE A 463 8.86 -31.53 -15.72
N TRP A 464 7.98 -30.79 -16.42
CA TRP A 464 6.92 -31.37 -17.23
C TRP A 464 7.44 -32.23 -18.39
N ASP A 465 8.41 -31.75 -19.14
CA ASP A 465 9.00 -32.48 -20.27
C ASP A 465 9.65 -33.80 -19.83
N GLN A 466 10.27 -33.83 -18.64
CA GLN A 466 10.83 -35.07 -18.06
C GLN A 466 9.76 -36.12 -17.75
N LEU A 467 8.53 -35.70 -17.46
CA LEU A 467 7.42 -36.60 -17.18
C LEU A 467 6.76 -37.07 -18.47
N ASP A 468 6.52 -36.14 -19.39
CA ASP A 468 5.90 -36.43 -20.69
C ASP A 468 6.79 -37.39 -21.51
N SER A 469 8.11 -37.30 -21.37
CA SER A 469 9.09 -38.16 -22.07
C SER A 469 9.27 -39.55 -21.45
N GLY A 470 8.65 -39.85 -20.30
CA GLY A 470 8.80 -41.15 -19.62
C GLY A 470 10.23 -41.45 -19.13
N ILE A 471 11.16 -40.50 -19.19
CA ILE A 471 12.57 -40.68 -18.77
C ILE A 471 12.68 -41.01 -17.28
N LEU A 472 11.69 -40.62 -16.47
CA LEU A 472 11.60 -40.97 -15.06
C LEU A 472 11.16 -42.42 -14.78
N HIS A 473 10.64 -43.15 -15.78
CA HIS A 473 10.30 -44.56 -15.64
C HIS A 473 11.49 -45.51 -15.85
N LEU A 474 12.61 -45.04 -16.41
CA LEU A 474 13.72 -45.89 -16.85
C LEU A 474 14.93 -45.91 -15.89
N ALA A 475 14.89 -45.20 -14.76
CA ALA A 475 16.07 -45.02 -13.89
C ALA A 475 15.98 -45.67 -12.50
N CYS A 476 14.94 -46.45 -12.17
CA CYS A 476 14.79 -47.05 -10.84
C CYS A 476 14.36 -48.53 -10.91
N ASP A 477 15.33 -49.43 -11.15
CA ASP A 477 15.18 -50.84 -10.79
C ASP A 477 15.78 -51.17 -9.40
N GLU A 478 16.44 -50.23 -8.72
CA GLU A 478 17.00 -50.47 -7.38
C GLU A 478 16.84 -49.25 -6.46
N GLU A 479 15.61 -48.97 -6.04
CA GLU A 479 15.23 -48.50 -4.69
C GLU A 479 13.80 -47.93 -4.73
N LYS A 480 12.94 -48.45 -3.86
CA LYS A 480 11.51 -48.12 -3.73
C LYS A 480 11.29 -46.67 -3.26
N THR A 481 11.48 -45.71 -4.14
CA THR A 481 10.75 -44.43 -4.08
C THR A 481 10.07 -44.24 -5.42
N SER A 482 8.77 -44.51 -5.47
CA SER A 482 7.94 -44.22 -6.63
C SER A 482 8.16 -42.77 -7.04
N VAL A 483 8.74 -42.55 -8.21
CA VAL A 483 8.89 -41.22 -8.80
C VAL A 483 7.51 -40.81 -9.32
N GLU A 484 6.63 -40.45 -8.38
CA GLU A 484 5.35 -39.83 -8.66
C GLU A 484 5.59 -38.50 -9.39
N GLY A 485 4.75 -38.20 -10.39
CA GLY A 485 4.78 -36.91 -11.03
C GLY A 485 4.59 -35.76 -10.03
N PRO A 486 4.92 -34.52 -10.41
CA PRO A 486 4.58 -33.35 -9.63
C PRO A 486 3.09 -33.40 -9.37
N PRO A 487 2.67 -33.19 -8.11
CA PRO A 487 1.27 -33.28 -7.79
C PRO A 487 0.51 -32.23 -8.61
N CYS A 488 -0.57 -32.63 -9.25
CA CYS A 488 -1.55 -31.71 -9.83
C CYS A 488 -2.71 -31.60 -8.84
N PHE A 489 -3.18 -30.39 -8.60
CA PHE A 489 -4.38 -30.22 -7.81
C PHE A 489 -5.60 -30.64 -8.63
N ARG A 490 -6.29 -31.68 -8.16
CA ARG A 490 -7.57 -32.15 -8.71
C ARG A 490 -8.56 -32.22 -7.56
N PRO A 491 -9.44 -31.23 -7.39
CA PRO A 491 -10.42 -31.25 -6.32
C PRO A 491 -11.32 -32.48 -6.50
N SER A 492 -11.60 -33.17 -5.39
CA SER A 492 -12.52 -34.32 -5.38
C SER A 492 -13.99 -33.91 -5.58
N GLU A 493 -14.27 -32.62 -5.43
CA GLU A 493 -15.59 -32.02 -5.52
C GLU A 493 -15.58 -30.90 -6.56
N SER A 494 -16.69 -30.69 -7.26
CA SER A 494 -16.83 -29.64 -8.28
C SER A 494 -16.80 -28.20 -7.73
N ARG A 495 -16.58 -28.03 -6.43
CA ARG A 495 -16.63 -26.75 -5.71
C ARG A 495 -15.53 -26.72 -4.65
N PRO A 496 -14.95 -25.54 -4.36
CA PRO A 496 -15.24 -24.20 -4.89
C PRO A 496 -14.87 -24.00 -6.37
N TRP A 497 -15.36 -22.91 -7.00
CA TRP A 497 -14.89 -22.52 -8.32
C TRP A 497 -13.42 -22.12 -8.25
N LEU A 498 -12.59 -22.75 -9.09
CA LEU A 498 -11.16 -22.51 -9.07
C LEU A 498 -10.77 -21.47 -10.13
N CYS A 499 -10.22 -20.35 -9.66
CA CYS A 499 -9.69 -19.27 -10.49
C CYS A 499 -8.17 -19.16 -10.29
N LEU A 500 -7.39 -19.15 -11.38
CA LEU A 500 -5.94 -18.93 -11.34
C LEU A 500 -5.60 -17.53 -11.80
N GLU A 501 -4.95 -16.73 -10.95
CA GLU A 501 -4.46 -15.39 -11.30
C GLU A 501 -2.93 -15.38 -11.35
N LEU A 502 -2.36 -14.97 -12.49
CA LEU A 502 -0.91 -14.90 -12.71
C LEU A 502 -0.47 -13.45 -12.96
N HIS A 503 0.48 -12.96 -12.17
CA HIS A 503 1.10 -11.64 -12.35
C HIS A 503 2.30 -11.72 -13.29
N LEU A 504 2.13 -11.28 -14.54
CA LEU A 504 3.08 -11.52 -15.62
C LEU A 504 3.95 -10.29 -15.92
N PRO A 505 5.28 -10.42 -16.14
CA PRO A 505 6.16 -9.29 -16.48
C PRO A 505 6.04 -8.87 -17.96
N ALA A 506 4.82 -8.75 -18.48
CA ALA A 506 4.54 -8.35 -19.85
C ALA A 506 3.39 -7.36 -19.91
N THR A 507 3.43 -6.48 -20.91
CA THR A 507 2.32 -5.57 -21.24
C THR A 507 1.07 -6.38 -21.61
N ARG A 508 -0.13 -5.86 -21.33
CA ARG A 508 -1.41 -6.43 -21.76
C ARG A 508 -1.44 -6.86 -23.24
N ASP A 509 -0.88 -6.06 -24.15
CA ASP A 509 -0.84 -6.40 -25.57
C ASP A 509 0.05 -7.62 -25.87
N LYS A 510 1.27 -7.66 -25.32
CA LYS A 510 2.14 -8.85 -25.40
C LYS A 510 1.48 -10.10 -24.82
N ILE A 511 0.77 -9.96 -23.69
CA ILE A 511 -0.02 -11.04 -23.12
C ILE A 511 -1.05 -11.47 -24.16
N GLN A 512 -1.92 -10.57 -24.65
CA GLN A 512 -2.96 -10.87 -25.65
C GLN A 512 -2.43 -11.51 -26.94
N ARG A 513 -1.21 -11.17 -27.37
CA ARG A 513 -0.54 -11.78 -28.53
C ARG A 513 0.04 -13.18 -28.26
N GLY A 514 0.01 -13.65 -27.01
CA GLY A 514 0.49 -14.97 -26.62
C GLY A 514 2.00 -15.06 -26.44
N ALA A 515 2.67 -13.94 -26.16
CA ALA A 515 4.13 -13.90 -26.01
C ALA A 515 4.65 -14.77 -24.86
N LEU A 516 3.80 -15.11 -23.88
CA LEU A 516 4.13 -15.91 -22.70
C LEU A 516 3.31 -17.21 -22.61
N ASP A 517 2.73 -17.68 -23.73
CA ASP A 517 1.79 -18.82 -23.70
C ASP A 517 2.45 -20.10 -23.15
N LYS A 518 3.71 -20.37 -23.49
CA LYS A 518 4.42 -21.56 -23.02
C LYS A 518 4.60 -21.53 -21.50
N GLU A 519 5.01 -20.38 -20.98
CA GLU A 519 5.25 -20.15 -19.57
C GLU A 519 3.95 -20.22 -18.77
N ILE A 520 2.88 -19.59 -19.28
CA ILE A 520 1.54 -19.65 -18.66
C ILE A 520 1.05 -21.10 -18.63
N MET A 521 1.20 -21.87 -19.72
CA MET A 521 0.81 -23.28 -19.77
C MET A 521 1.57 -24.12 -18.74
N ALA A 522 2.85 -23.85 -18.49
CA ALA A 522 3.63 -24.58 -17.48
C ALA A 522 3.02 -24.45 -16.08
N PHE A 523 2.53 -23.26 -15.70
CA PHE A 523 1.84 -23.06 -14.43
C PHE A 523 0.41 -23.62 -14.43
N ALA A 524 -0.32 -23.44 -15.54
CA ALA A 524 -1.69 -23.92 -15.67
C ALA A 524 -1.79 -25.45 -15.56
N ARG A 525 -0.77 -26.20 -16.02
CA ARG A 525 -0.69 -27.67 -15.86
C ARG A 525 -0.76 -28.17 -14.41
N MET A 526 -0.40 -27.34 -13.41
CA MET A 526 -0.56 -27.71 -12.00
C MET A 526 -2.03 -27.78 -11.57
N PHE A 527 -2.92 -27.14 -12.32
CA PHE A 527 -4.33 -26.96 -11.99
C PHE A 527 -5.24 -27.30 -13.19
N PRO A 528 -5.34 -28.57 -13.58
CA PRO A 528 -6.13 -29.00 -14.75
C PRO A 528 -7.63 -28.67 -14.64
N THR A 529 -8.15 -28.48 -13.42
CA THR A 529 -9.57 -28.17 -13.13
C THR A 529 -9.84 -26.67 -12.95
N VAL A 530 -8.92 -25.81 -13.37
CA VAL A 530 -9.17 -24.36 -13.36
C VAL A 530 -10.30 -24.03 -14.33
N THR A 531 -11.27 -23.27 -13.85
CA THR A 531 -12.45 -22.84 -14.63
C THR A 531 -12.30 -21.42 -15.16
N GLU A 532 -11.51 -20.58 -14.47
CA GLU A 532 -11.22 -19.20 -14.84
C GLU A 532 -9.73 -18.87 -14.70
N ILE A 533 -9.16 -18.16 -15.68
CA ILE A 533 -7.78 -17.66 -15.60
C ILE A 533 -7.73 -16.14 -15.76
N LEU A 534 -6.98 -15.47 -14.87
CA LEU A 534 -6.73 -14.03 -14.86
C LEU A 534 -5.24 -13.78 -15.12
N LEU A 535 -4.92 -13.00 -16.14
CA LEU A 535 -3.54 -12.64 -16.48
C LEU A 535 -3.32 -11.15 -16.26
N SER A 536 -2.57 -10.81 -15.21
CA SER A 536 -2.39 -9.43 -14.74
C SER A 536 -1.07 -8.86 -15.24
N SER A 537 -1.09 -7.66 -15.83
CA SER A 537 0.11 -6.92 -16.24
C SER A 537 0.56 -5.93 -15.15
N PRO A 538 1.88 -5.70 -14.93
CA PRO A 538 2.37 -4.73 -13.94
C PRO A 538 1.98 -3.28 -14.28
N GLN A 539 1.59 -3.00 -15.52
CA GLN A 539 1.21 -1.66 -15.98
C GLN A 539 -0.25 -1.30 -15.67
N THR A 540 -1.04 -2.19 -15.06
CA THR A 540 -2.39 -1.83 -14.63
C THR A 540 -2.33 -0.90 -13.43
N SER A 541 -2.38 0.40 -13.72
CA SER A 541 -3.00 1.33 -12.79
C SER A 541 -4.44 0.87 -12.53
N ILE A 542 -4.96 1.23 -11.35
CA ILE A 542 -6.15 0.73 -10.63
C ILE A 542 -7.48 0.75 -11.44
N GLN A 543 -7.48 1.11 -12.74
CA GLN A 543 -8.69 1.34 -13.54
C GLN A 543 -8.68 0.74 -14.95
N CYS A 544 -7.81 -0.22 -15.29
CA CYS A 544 -7.88 -0.86 -16.60
C CYS A 544 -9.05 -1.88 -16.67
N PRO A 545 -10.01 -1.74 -17.61
CA PRO A 545 -11.12 -2.68 -17.72
C PRO A 545 -10.62 -4.07 -18.16
N ARG A 546 -11.18 -5.12 -17.57
CA ARG A 546 -10.90 -6.52 -17.92
C ARG A 546 -11.20 -6.75 -19.40
N GLN A 547 -10.26 -7.36 -20.12
CA GLN A 547 -10.46 -7.79 -21.50
C GLN A 547 -10.52 -9.30 -21.56
N SER A 548 -11.52 -9.84 -22.26
CA SER A 548 -11.54 -11.28 -22.52
C SER A 548 -10.28 -11.70 -23.30
N LEU A 549 -9.77 -12.88 -22.96
CA LEU A 549 -8.69 -13.51 -23.70
C LEU A 549 -9.16 -13.82 -25.12
N ARG A 550 -8.28 -13.68 -26.11
CA ARG A 550 -8.59 -14.15 -27.48
C ARG A 550 -8.95 -15.65 -27.46
N ARG A 551 -9.99 -16.03 -28.22
CA ARG A 551 -10.51 -17.40 -28.28
C ARG A 551 -9.43 -18.43 -28.59
N GLU A 552 -8.57 -18.16 -29.58
CA GLU A 552 -7.45 -19.04 -29.94
C GLU A 552 -6.52 -19.34 -28.75
N ARG A 553 -6.28 -18.36 -27.87
CA ARG A 553 -5.44 -18.54 -26.68
C ARG A 553 -6.17 -19.31 -25.59
N LEU A 554 -7.45 -19.01 -25.40
CA LEU A 554 -8.29 -19.78 -24.47
C LEU A 554 -8.33 -21.26 -24.89
N ASP A 555 -8.49 -21.55 -26.18
CA ASP A 555 -8.49 -22.90 -26.72
C ASP A 555 -7.12 -23.59 -26.56
N LYS A 556 -6.00 -22.86 -26.70
CA LYS A 556 -4.66 -23.38 -26.37
C LYS A 556 -4.54 -23.74 -24.89
N LEU A 557 -4.98 -22.87 -23.98
CA LEU A 557 -4.93 -23.15 -22.54
C LEU A 557 -5.85 -24.32 -22.14
N LYS A 558 -6.97 -24.51 -22.84
CA LYS A 558 -7.85 -25.68 -22.65
C LYS A 558 -7.17 -27.03 -22.92
N THR A 559 -6.07 -27.05 -23.69
CA THR A 559 -5.30 -28.28 -23.91
C THR A 559 -4.64 -28.79 -22.62
N VAL A 560 -4.38 -27.90 -21.65
CA VAL A 560 -3.80 -28.24 -20.33
C VAL A 560 -4.81 -28.10 -19.18
N CYS A 561 -5.83 -27.27 -19.35
CA CYS A 561 -6.93 -27.08 -18.39
C CYS A 561 -8.29 -27.29 -19.10
N PRO A 562 -8.75 -28.55 -19.28
CA PRO A 562 -9.95 -28.84 -20.07
C PRO A 562 -11.22 -28.14 -19.59
N GLU A 563 -11.30 -27.84 -18.29
CA GLU A 563 -12.46 -27.19 -17.65
C GLU A 563 -12.44 -25.66 -17.76
N LEU A 564 -11.38 -25.08 -18.32
CA LEU A 564 -11.21 -23.63 -18.44
C LEU A 564 -12.29 -23.03 -19.34
N CYS A 565 -13.22 -22.28 -18.77
CA CYS A 565 -14.34 -21.67 -19.50
C CYS A 565 -14.09 -20.19 -19.79
N ILE A 566 -13.38 -19.50 -18.91
CA ILE A 566 -13.25 -18.04 -18.92
C ILE A 566 -11.78 -17.65 -18.81
N GLY A 567 -11.36 -16.65 -19.58
CA GLY A 567 -10.02 -16.07 -19.49
C GLY A 567 -10.05 -14.56 -19.64
N TRP A 568 -9.32 -13.86 -18.77
CA TRP A 568 -9.21 -12.40 -18.79
C TRP A 568 -7.75 -11.93 -18.79
N VAL A 569 -7.53 -10.75 -19.37
CA VAL A 569 -6.31 -9.97 -19.25
C VAL A 569 -6.68 -8.59 -18.75
N TYR A 570 -6.01 -8.09 -17.72
CA TYR A 570 -6.07 -6.69 -17.35
C TYR A 570 -4.68 -6.06 -17.36
#